data_AF-A0A1V5V590-F1
#
_entry.id   AF-A0A1V5V590-F1
#
_cell.length_a   1.000
_cell.length_b   1.000
_cell.length_c   1.000
_cell.angle_alpha   90.00
_cell.angle_beta   90.00
_cell.angle_gamma   90.00
#
_symmetry.space_group_name_H-M   'P 1'
#
loop_
_entity.id
_entity.type
_entity.pdbx_description
1 polymer ?
#
loop_
_entity_poly.entity_id
_entity_poly.type
_entity_poly.pdbx_seq_one_letter_code
_entity_poly.pdbx_strand_id
1 'polypeptide(L)'
;MKTTFIYFSIILSLLFFVSCKKDKKEEVNDDTMYTNISRSIIGCISDIYNQNIAGKPSGNQNMTVSGPLGGNVTITGSNTVDDNKTNSLDFLYSLESVKYVFVSQYYTTTLTLTGTINETGSFNNNDKYLSINYKSDNLKVVGSIYYTKNEKINRDINFSGNININRNYYQTNSIIFGETVSY
;
A
#
# COMPACT_ATOMS: atom_id res chain seq x y z
N MET A 1 53.37 20.34 -66.76
CA MET A 1 52.04 20.89 -66.41
C MET A 1 50.98 19.82 -66.61
N LYS A 2 50.42 19.28 -65.52
CA LYS A 2 49.01 18.86 -65.32
C LYS A 2 48.92 17.99 -64.05
N THR A 3 48.68 18.72 -62.95
CA THR A 3 47.90 18.40 -61.75
C THR A 3 47.55 16.93 -61.46
N THR A 4 48.18 16.39 -60.42
CA THR A 4 47.76 15.18 -59.70
C THR A 4 46.78 15.58 -58.60
N PHE A 5 45.51 15.19 -58.71
CA PHE A 5 44.51 15.36 -57.66
C PHE A 5 44.63 14.22 -56.65
N ILE A 6 45.03 14.53 -55.42
CA ILE A 6 45.01 13.59 -54.28
C ILE A 6 43.66 13.78 -53.57
N TYR A 7 42.80 12.78 -53.66
CA TYR A 7 41.56 12.73 -52.88
C TYR A 7 41.91 12.40 -51.41
N PHE A 8 41.84 13.40 -50.55
CA PHE A 8 41.89 13.21 -49.10
C PHE A 8 40.52 12.69 -48.64
N SER A 9 40.40 11.38 -48.47
CA SER A 9 39.22 10.77 -47.82
C SER A 9 39.30 11.02 -46.31
N ILE A 10 38.60 12.06 -45.84
CA ILE A 10 38.36 12.27 -44.41
C ILE A 10 37.24 11.32 -44.01
N ILE A 11 37.59 10.13 -43.54
CA ILE A 11 36.68 9.25 -42.81
C ILE A 11 36.51 9.87 -41.43
N LEU A 12 35.48 10.71 -41.29
CA LEU A 12 35.02 11.24 -40.02
C LEU A 12 34.41 10.09 -39.22
N SER A 13 35.22 9.41 -38.42
CA SER A 13 34.78 8.44 -37.43
C SER A 13 33.94 9.14 -36.36
N LEU A 14 32.63 9.23 -36.61
CA LEU A 14 31.61 9.47 -35.60
C LEU A 14 31.64 8.29 -34.62
N LEU A 15 32.55 8.36 -33.65
CA LEU A 15 32.41 7.65 -32.39
C LEU A 15 31.19 8.26 -31.69
N PHE A 16 30.02 7.69 -31.98
CA PHE A 16 28.88 7.78 -31.09
C PHE A 16 29.37 7.23 -29.74
N PHE A 17 29.72 8.15 -28.83
CA PHE A 17 29.69 7.87 -27.42
C PHE A 17 28.24 7.50 -27.10
N VAL A 18 27.92 6.21 -27.25
CA VAL A 18 26.83 5.60 -26.51
C VAL A 18 27.24 5.76 -25.06
N SER A 19 26.87 6.91 -24.49
CA SER A 19 26.90 7.12 -23.06
C SER A 19 25.94 6.08 -22.51
N CYS A 20 26.50 4.92 -22.17
CA CYS A 20 25.85 3.93 -21.34
C CYS A 20 25.76 4.59 -19.96
N LYS A 21 24.80 5.52 -19.83
CA LYS A 21 24.35 5.95 -18.52
C LYS A 21 23.85 4.67 -17.89
N LYS A 22 24.64 4.11 -16.96
CA LYS A 22 24.13 3.11 -16.03
C LYS A 22 22.82 3.69 -15.53
N ASP A 23 21.70 3.06 -15.89
CA ASP A 23 20.41 3.40 -15.31
C ASP A 23 20.62 3.36 -13.80
N LYS A 24 20.65 4.53 -13.16
CA LYS A 24 20.60 4.59 -11.71
C LYS A 24 19.32 3.84 -11.37
N LYS A 25 19.45 2.69 -10.69
CA LYS A 25 18.30 2.04 -10.06
C LYS A 25 17.66 3.14 -9.21
N GLU A 26 16.49 3.59 -9.63
CA GLU A 26 15.65 4.41 -8.79
C GLU A 26 15.28 3.50 -7.62
N GLU A 27 15.71 3.86 -6.42
CA GLU A 27 15.48 3.05 -5.23
C GLU A 27 14.25 3.61 -4.52
N VAL A 28 13.39 2.73 -4.00
CA VAL A 28 12.20 3.15 -3.26
C VAL A 28 12.65 3.71 -1.92
N ASN A 29 12.53 5.03 -1.75
CA ASN A 29 12.86 5.69 -0.49
C ASN A 29 11.90 5.30 0.65
N ASP A 30 12.28 5.60 1.89
CA ASP A 30 11.56 5.23 3.10
C ASP A 30 10.13 5.78 3.10
N ASP A 31 9.97 7.09 2.84
CA ASP A 31 8.65 7.74 2.77
C ASP A 31 7.70 7.02 1.81
N THR A 32 8.19 6.68 0.61
CA THR A 32 7.42 5.93 -0.39
C THR A 32 7.08 4.54 0.11
N MET A 33 8.05 3.85 0.73
CA MET A 33 7.82 2.51 1.26
C MET A 33 6.73 2.51 2.33
N TYR A 34 6.89 3.33 3.37
CA TYR A 34 5.95 3.37 4.50
C TYR A 34 4.58 3.92 4.10
N THR A 35 4.53 4.88 3.17
CA THR A 35 3.26 5.33 2.56
C THR A 35 2.53 4.20 1.85
N ASN A 36 3.24 3.38 1.06
CA ASN A 36 2.61 2.28 0.35
C ASN A 36 2.23 1.13 1.30
N ILE A 37 3.00 0.84 2.34
CA ILE A 37 2.60 -0.09 3.41
C ILE A 37 1.30 0.37 4.06
N SER A 38 1.23 1.64 4.48
CA SER A 38 0.02 2.25 5.06
C SER A 38 -1.20 2.09 4.13
N ARG A 39 -1.07 2.47 2.86
CA ARG A 39 -2.15 2.34 1.87
C ARG A 39 -2.60 0.89 1.68
N SER A 40 -1.65 -0.04 1.67
CA SER A 40 -1.94 -1.46 1.48
C SER A 40 -2.68 -2.06 2.68
N ILE A 41 -2.32 -1.66 3.91
CA ILE A 41 -3.03 -2.08 5.13
C ILE A 41 -4.48 -1.55 5.09
N ILE A 42 -4.66 -0.24 4.84
CA ILE A 42 -6.01 0.36 4.75
C ILE A 42 -6.83 -0.32 3.66
N GLY A 43 -6.26 -0.51 2.47
CA GLY A 43 -6.93 -1.17 1.34
C GLY A 43 -7.35 -2.59 1.68
N CYS A 44 -6.46 -3.37 2.30
CA CYS A 44 -6.75 -4.74 2.70
C CYS A 44 -7.92 -4.82 3.68
N ILE A 45 -7.89 -4.02 4.75
CA ILE A 45 -8.99 -4.00 5.74
C ILE A 45 -10.28 -3.48 5.12
N SER A 46 -10.20 -2.44 4.28
CA SER A 46 -11.37 -1.89 3.56
C SER A 46 -12.02 -2.95 2.65
N ASP A 47 -11.23 -3.75 1.94
CA ASP A 47 -11.76 -4.81 1.08
C ASP A 47 -12.40 -5.93 1.90
N ILE A 48 -11.79 -6.32 3.02
CA ILE A 48 -12.39 -7.29 3.95
C ILE A 48 -13.72 -6.75 4.48
N TYR A 49 -13.76 -5.50 4.95
CA TYR A 49 -14.97 -4.84 5.43
C TYR A 49 -16.05 -4.80 4.34
N ASN A 50 -15.71 -4.35 3.13
CA ASN A 50 -16.67 -4.21 2.04
C ASN A 50 -17.26 -5.56 1.59
N GLN A 51 -16.46 -6.62 1.57
CA GLN A 51 -16.93 -7.94 1.16
C GLN A 51 -17.81 -8.61 2.22
N ASN A 52 -17.58 -8.31 3.51
CA ASN A 52 -18.12 -9.12 4.60
C ASN A 52 -19.06 -8.37 5.55
N ILE A 53 -18.99 -7.05 5.64
CA ILE A 53 -19.75 -6.24 6.60
C ILE A 53 -20.61 -5.19 5.88
N ALA A 54 -20.06 -4.47 4.90
CA ALA A 54 -20.78 -3.40 4.22
C ALA A 54 -22.10 -3.89 3.59
N GLY A 55 -23.15 -3.09 3.74
CA GLY A 55 -24.49 -3.40 3.23
C GLY A 55 -25.26 -4.46 4.01
N LYS A 56 -24.70 -5.02 5.10
CA LYS A 56 -25.40 -5.93 6.01
C LYS A 56 -25.99 -5.17 7.21
N PRO A 57 -26.99 -5.74 7.90
CA PRO A 57 -27.52 -5.16 9.13
C PRO A 57 -26.41 -4.92 10.17
N SER A 58 -26.49 -3.79 10.87
CA SER A 58 -25.53 -3.45 11.92
C SER A 58 -25.65 -4.37 13.12
N GLY A 59 -24.54 -4.58 13.83
CA GLY A 59 -24.50 -5.31 15.09
C GLY A 59 -23.23 -6.12 15.24
N ASN A 60 -23.26 -7.05 16.20
CA ASN A 60 -22.11 -7.88 16.54
C ASN A 60 -21.75 -8.84 15.41
N GLN A 61 -20.48 -8.87 15.07
CA GLN A 61 -19.87 -9.80 14.14
C GLN A 61 -18.95 -10.75 14.91
N ASN A 62 -19.00 -12.03 14.56
CA ASN A 62 -18.04 -13.04 14.98
C ASN A 62 -17.99 -14.11 13.88
N MET A 63 -17.07 -13.94 12.94
CA MET A 63 -17.00 -14.77 11.75
C MET A 63 -15.57 -14.99 11.29
N THR A 64 -15.33 -16.07 10.55
CA THR A 64 -14.06 -16.31 9.86
C THR A 64 -14.30 -16.33 8.36
N VAL A 65 -13.47 -15.59 7.62
CA VAL A 65 -13.57 -15.37 6.18
C VAL A 65 -12.20 -15.50 5.54
N SER A 66 -12.18 -15.64 4.21
CA SER A 66 -10.93 -15.58 3.45
C SER A 66 -10.46 -14.14 3.29
N GLY A 67 -9.14 -13.93 3.32
CA GLY A 67 -8.53 -12.66 2.92
C GLY A 67 -8.71 -12.39 1.41
N PRO A 68 -8.61 -11.12 0.95
CA PRO A 68 -8.92 -10.75 -0.43
C PRO A 68 -8.15 -11.54 -1.49
N LEU A 69 -6.89 -11.89 -1.22
CA LEU A 69 -6.04 -12.70 -2.11
C LEU A 69 -5.54 -13.98 -1.42
N GLY A 70 -6.32 -14.49 -0.46
CA GLY A 70 -5.99 -15.66 0.35
C GLY A 70 -5.52 -15.31 1.77
N GLY A 71 -5.26 -16.37 2.55
CA GLY A 71 -5.14 -16.29 4.01
C GLY A 71 -6.51 -16.28 4.70
N ASN A 72 -6.51 -16.28 6.04
CA ASN A 72 -7.72 -16.28 6.84
C ASN A 72 -7.83 -14.99 7.66
N VAL A 73 -9.07 -14.55 7.87
CA VAL A 73 -9.40 -13.41 8.73
C VAL A 73 -10.50 -13.83 9.69
N THR A 74 -10.25 -13.74 10.99
CA THR A 74 -11.32 -13.77 11.99
C THR A 74 -11.72 -12.33 12.32
N ILE A 75 -12.99 -12.01 12.13
CA ILE A 75 -13.57 -10.69 12.38
C ILE A 75 -14.42 -10.81 13.65
N THR A 76 -14.13 -9.97 14.63
CA THR A 76 -14.92 -9.83 15.86
C THR A 76 -15.18 -8.35 16.14
N GLY A 77 -16.31 -8.02 16.76
CA GLY A 77 -16.63 -6.64 17.13
C GLY A 77 -18.02 -6.26 16.66
N SER A 78 -18.27 -4.97 16.44
CA SER A 78 -19.59 -4.50 16.05
C SER A 78 -19.55 -3.20 15.25
N ASN A 79 -20.64 -2.93 14.54
CA ASN A 79 -20.97 -1.61 14.05
C ASN A 79 -22.34 -1.19 14.57
N THR A 80 -22.55 0.12 14.68
CA THR A 80 -23.83 0.73 15.03
C THR A 80 -24.19 1.81 14.02
N VAL A 81 -25.49 2.03 13.84
CA VAL A 81 -26.01 3.16 13.08
C VAL A 81 -26.75 4.06 14.06
N ASP A 82 -26.26 5.28 14.24
CA ASP A 82 -26.89 6.26 15.11
C ASP A 82 -28.09 6.93 14.41
N ASP A 83 -28.94 7.62 15.18
CA ASP A 83 -30.14 8.30 14.65
C ASP A 83 -29.83 9.35 13.57
N ASN A 84 -28.64 9.94 13.64
CA ASN A 84 -28.14 10.88 12.63
C ASN A 84 -27.59 10.17 11.37
N LYS A 85 -27.67 8.83 11.31
CA LYS A 85 -27.13 7.89 10.32
C LYS A 85 -25.60 7.81 10.24
N THR A 86 -24.91 8.22 11.31
CA THR A 86 -23.47 7.95 11.49
C THR A 86 -23.28 6.47 11.74
N ASN A 87 -22.36 5.85 11.00
CA ASN A 87 -21.98 4.47 11.22
C ASN A 87 -20.72 4.45 12.09
N SER A 88 -20.81 3.91 13.30
CA SER A 88 -19.64 3.71 14.17
C SER A 88 -19.14 2.28 14.05
N LEU A 89 -17.81 2.12 14.07
CA LEU A 89 -17.11 0.85 13.94
C LEU A 89 -16.24 0.59 15.17
N ASP A 90 -16.23 -0.67 15.60
CA ASP A 90 -15.24 -1.24 16.53
C ASP A 90 -15.04 -2.71 16.15
N PHE A 91 -14.05 -2.96 15.30
CA PHE A 91 -13.74 -4.30 14.78
C PHE A 91 -12.30 -4.70 15.04
N LEU A 92 -12.11 -5.93 15.51
CA LEU A 92 -10.83 -6.61 15.58
C LEU A 92 -10.73 -7.65 14.46
N TYR A 93 -9.75 -7.46 13.60
CA TYR A 93 -9.36 -8.39 12.54
C TYR A 93 -8.14 -9.18 12.97
N SER A 94 -8.27 -10.50 13.17
CA SER A 94 -7.14 -11.41 13.34
C SER A 94 -6.77 -12.00 11.99
N LEU A 95 -5.59 -11.60 11.49
CA LEU A 95 -5.08 -11.93 10.16
C LEU A 95 -4.07 -13.07 10.24
N GLU A 96 -4.31 -14.11 9.46
CA GLU A 96 -3.40 -15.24 9.28
C GLU A 96 -2.95 -15.33 7.83
N SER A 97 -1.71 -14.88 7.56
CA SER A 97 -1.10 -14.90 6.22
C SER A 97 -1.95 -14.27 5.12
N VAL A 98 -2.60 -13.15 5.43
CA VAL A 98 -3.52 -12.46 4.52
C VAL A 98 -2.74 -11.73 3.45
N LYS A 99 -2.97 -12.08 2.19
CA LYS A 99 -2.26 -11.48 1.05
C LYS A 99 -3.02 -10.28 0.51
N TYR A 100 -2.27 -9.26 0.11
CA TYR A 100 -2.83 -8.07 -0.51
C TYR A 100 -1.89 -7.49 -1.56
N VAL A 101 -2.46 -6.89 -2.61
CA VAL A 101 -1.73 -6.19 -3.66
C VAL A 101 -2.34 -4.81 -3.81
N PHE A 102 -1.53 -3.78 -3.54
CA PHE A 102 -1.89 -2.40 -3.80
C PHE A 102 -1.16 -1.89 -5.03
N VAL A 103 -1.90 -1.34 -5.98
CA VAL A 103 -1.35 -0.74 -7.20
C VAL A 103 -1.60 0.75 -7.18
N SER A 104 -0.52 1.52 -7.28
CA SER A 104 -0.54 2.95 -7.53
C SER A 104 -0.05 3.25 -8.94
N GLN A 105 -0.08 4.52 -9.34
CA GLN A 105 0.40 4.96 -10.65
C GLN A 105 1.85 4.51 -10.95
N TYR A 106 2.72 4.50 -9.92
CA TYR A 106 4.15 4.27 -10.09
C TYR A 106 4.64 2.98 -9.45
N TYR A 107 3.96 2.49 -8.43
CA TYR A 107 4.40 1.36 -7.62
C TYR A 107 3.32 0.32 -7.45
N THR A 108 3.74 -0.94 -7.46
CA THR A 108 2.95 -2.07 -6.96
C THR A 108 3.58 -2.56 -5.68
N THR A 109 2.75 -2.75 -4.66
CA THR A 109 3.14 -3.24 -3.34
C THR A 109 2.41 -4.55 -3.06
N THR A 110 3.18 -5.60 -2.82
CA THR A 110 2.65 -6.92 -2.48
C THR A 110 2.96 -7.20 -1.02
N LEU A 111 1.95 -7.52 -0.21
CA LEU A 111 2.12 -7.79 1.21
C LEU A 111 1.46 -9.11 1.62
N THR A 112 2.01 -9.71 2.66
CA THR A 112 1.38 -10.73 3.51
C THR A 112 1.33 -10.18 4.92
N LEU A 113 0.12 -10.04 5.45
CA LEU A 113 -0.17 -9.50 6.79
C LEU A 113 -0.43 -10.66 7.76
N THR A 114 0.13 -10.58 8.96
CA THR A 114 -0.15 -11.54 10.04
C THR A 114 -0.13 -10.83 11.38
N GLY A 115 -1.14 -11.06 12.21
CA GLY A 115 -1.33 -10.37 13.48
C GLY A 115 -2.74 -9.81 13.59
N THR A 116 -2.96 -8.87 14.51
CA THR A 116 -4.28 -8.29 14.72
C THR A 116 -4.30 -6.81 14.32
N ILE A 117 -5.41 -6.35 13.75
CA ILE A 117 -5.68 -4.92 13.54
C ILE A 117 -7.02 -4.60 14.20
N ASN A 118 -7.03 -3.58 15.05
CA ASN A 118 -8.24 -2.96 15.56
C ASN A 118 -8.60 -1.76 14.66
N GLU A 119 -9.78 -1.81 14.05
CA GLU A 119 -10.41 -0.72 13.31
C GLU A 119 -11.50 -0.08 14.18
N THR A 120 -11.31 1.19 14.52
CA THR A 120 -12.32 1.97 15.23
C THR A 120 -12.60 3.28 14.52
N GLY A 121 -13.81 3.81 14.68
CA GLY A 121 -14.12 5.16 14.21
C GLY A 121 -15.52 5.27 13.63
N SER A 122 -15.72 6.21 12.71
CA SER A 122 -17.03 6.42 12.10
C SER A 122 -17.02 7.01 10.69
N PHE A 123 -18.13 6.75 10.00
CA PHE A 123 -18.50 7.36 8.72
C PHE A 123 -19.73 8.23 8.90
N ASN A 124 -19.85 9.27 8.08
CA ASN A 124 -21.11 9.98 7.93
C ASN A 124 -22.03 9.34 6.88
N ASN A 125 -23.22 9.90 6.73
CA ASN A 125 -24.32 9.42 5.87
C ASN A 125 -23.99 9.33 4.38
N ASN A 126 -22.86 9.90 3.95
CA ASN A 126 -22.38 9.86 2.56
C ASN A 126 -21.15 8.94 2.41
N ASP A 127 -20.95 8.03 3.37
CA ASP A 127 -19.80 7.13 3.48
C ASP A 127 -18.44 7.86 3.47
N LYS A 128 -18.44 9.14 3.86
CA LYS A 128 -17.20 9.88 4.06
C LYS A 128 -16.69 9.57 5.45
N TYR A 129 -15.43 9.15 5.52
CA TYR A 129 -14.68 8.97 6.76
C TYR A 129 -14.76 10.25 7.60
N LEU A 130 -15.38 10.18 8.78
CA LEU A 130 -15.22 11.24 9.78
C LEU A 130 -13.85 11.07 10.42
N SER A 131 -13.60 9.88 10.97
CA SER A 131 -12.28 9.44 11.39
C SER A 131 -12.31 7.91 11.53
N ILE A 132 -11.36 7.22 10.91
CA ILE A 132 -11.11 5.79 11.11
C ILE A 132 -9.67 5.61 11.58
N ASN A 133 -9.49 4.76 12.58
CA ASN A 133 -8.21 4.40 13.17
C ASN A 133 -7.95 2.92 12.94
N TYR A 134 -6.77 2.59 12.43
CA TYR A 134 -6.26 1.23 12.37
C TYR A 134 -5.07 1.12 13.31
N LYS A 135 -5.17 0.24 14.31
CA LYS A 135 -4.11 0.03 15.30
C LYS A 135 -3.72 -1.43 15.39
N SER A 136 -2.42 -1.67 15.48
CA SER A 136 -1.85 -2.97 15.87
C SER A 136 -0.66 -2.73 16.80
N ASP A 137 -0.50 -3.59 17.79
CA ASP A 137 0.68 -3.56 18.66
C ASP A 137 1.81 -4.46 18.15
N ASN A 138 1.53 -5.41 17.24
CA ASN A 138 2.54 -6.33 16.70
C ASN A 138 2.09 -6.94 15.36
N LEU A 139 1.94 -6.10 14.33
CA LEU A 139 1.61 -6.55 12.99
C LEU A 139 2.89 -6.99 12.28
N LYS A 140 2.91 -8.21 11.75
CA LYS A 140 3.94 -8.67 10.83
C LYS A 140 3.53 -8.36 9.39
N VAL A 141 4.45 -7.73 8.66
CA VAL A 141 4.29 -7.35 7.25
C VAL A 141 5.49 -7.87 6.48
N VAL A 142 5.24 -8.79 5.56
CA VAL A 142 6.26 -9.35 4.66
C VAL A 142 5.84 -9.10 3.21
N GLY A 143 6.75 -8.68 2.35
CA GLY A 143 6.39 -8.34 0.99
C GLY A 143 7.47 -7.64 0.19
N SER A 144 7.06 -6.91 -0.83
CA SER A 144 7.97 -6.14 -1.69
C SER A 144 7.27 -4.97 -2.37
N ILE A 145 8.07 -3.97 -2.78
CA ILE A 145 7.64 -2.85 -3.63
C ILE A 145 8.48 -2.86 -4.90
N TYR A 146 7.79 -2.71 -6.03
CA TYR A 146 8.42 -2.57 -7.35
C TYR A 146 7.78 -1.45 -8.16
N TYR A 147 8.53 -0.93 -9.13
CA TYR A 147 8.00 0.03 -10.09
C TYR A 147 7.04 -0.67 -11.04
N THR A 148 5.82 -0.14 -11.17
CA THR A 148 4.77 -0.74 -12.02
C THR A 148 5.23 -0.85 -13.48
N LYS A 149 6.05 0.09 -13.96
CA LYS A 149 6.48 0.14 -15.36
C LYS A 149 7.43 -1.00 -15.77
N ASN A 150 8.25 -1.50 -14.86
CA ASN A 150 9.31 -2.47 -15.20
C ASN A 150 9.32 -3.72 -14.29
N GLU A 151 8.36 -3.83 -13.37
CA GLU A 151 8.14 -4.98 -12.48
C GLU A 151 9.37 -5.43 -11.68
N LYS A 152 10.38 -4.56 -11.59
CA LYS A 152 11.62 -4.88 -10.89
C LYS A 152 11.45 -4.57 -9.41
N ILE A 153 11.67 -5.58 -8.56
CA ILE A 153 11.73 -5.40 -7.12
C ILE A 153 12.78 -4.33 -6.81
N ASN A 154 12.31 -3.25 -6.20
CA ASN A 154 13.16 -2.17 -5.76
C ASN A 154 13.46 -2.27 -4.27
N ARG A 155 12.56 -2.90 -3.50
CA ARG A 155 12.70 -3.00 -2.05
C ARG A 155 11.88 -4.15 -1.47
N ASP A 156 12.52 -4.93 -0.62
CA ASP A 156 11.86 -5.96 0.19
C ASP A 156 11.32 -5.37 1.49
N ILE A 157 10.25 -5.96 1.99
CA ILE A 157 9.57 -5.59 3.24
C ILE A 157 9.57 -6.81 4.14
N ASN A 158 10.09 -6.66 5.36
CA ASN A 158 9.99 -7.68 6.41
C ASN A 158 10.09 -7.00 7.77
N PHE A 159 8.96 -6.52 8.26
CA PHE A 159 8.86 -5.81 9.53
C PHE A 159 7.83 -6.46 10.43
N SER A 160 8.04 -6.31 11.73
CA SER A 160 7.06 -6.60 12.76
C SER A 160 7.06 -5.47 13.78
N GLY A 161 5.88 -5.03 14.19
CA GLY A 161 5.76 -4.06 15.26
C GLY A 161 4.45 -3.28 15.21
N ASN A 162 4.44 -2.16 15.93
CA ASN A 162 3.25 -1.36 16.09
C ASN A 162 2.93 -0.57 14.82
N ILE A 163 1.64 -0.45 14.54
CA ILE A 163 1.12 0.49 13.55
C ILE A 163 -0.01 1.31 14.16
N ASN A 164 -0.10 2.57 13.78
CA ASN A 164 -1.22 3.46 14.11
C ASN A 164 -1.52 4.33 12.90
N ILE A 165 -2.69 4.16 12.30
CA ILE A 165 -3.11 4.88 11.10
C ILE A 165 -4.40 5.60 11.45
N ASN A 166 -4.39 6.92 11.43
CA ASN A 166 -5.60 7.74 11.52
C ASN A 166 -5.91 8.32 10.13
N ARG A 167 -7.11 8.05 9.63
CA ARG A 167 -7.60 8.61 8.38
C ARG A 167 -8.88 9.38 8.62
N ASN A 168 -8.95 10.55 8.01
CA ASN A 168 -10.20 11.31 7.84
C ASN A 168 -10.43 11.58 6.35
N TYR A 169 -11.45 12.37 6.04
CA TYR A 169 -11.80 12.70 4.66
C TYR A 169 -10.68 13.41 3.87
N TYR A 170 -9.82 14.19 4.55
CA TYR A 170 -8.83 15.06 3.91
C TYR A 170 -7.41 14.51 3.96
N GLN A 171 -7.12 13.64 4.92
CA GLN A 171 -5.75 13.26 5.23
C GLN A 171 -5.68 11.86 5.85
N THR A 172 -4.58 11.18 5.58
CA THR A 172 -4.14 10.01 6.35
C THR A 172 -2.84 10.35 7.06
N ASN A 173 -2.79 10.12 8.37
CA ASN A 173 -1.59 10.22 9.20
C ASN A 173 -1.28 8.82 9.73
N SER A 174 -0.07 8.33 9.47
CA SER A 174 0.32 6.96 9.83
C SER A 174 1.66 6.95 10.54
N ILE A 175 1.74 6.13 11.58
CA ILE A 175 2.99 5.70 12.22
C ILE A 175 3.12 4.20 11.92
N ILE A 176 4.10 3.83 11.10
CA ILE A 176 4.34 2.47 10.64
C ILE A 176 5.72 2.03 11.15
N PHE A 177 5.77 1.14 12.13
CA PHE A 177 7.02 0.65 12.73
C PHE A 177 7.96 1.76 13.26
N GLY A 178 7.37 2.85 13.77
CA GLY A 178 8.08 4.02 14.26
C GLY A 178 8.22 5.17 13.25
N GLU A 179 7.96 4.91 11.97
CA GLU A 179 8.13 5.89 10.90
C GLU A 179 6.83 6.63 10.61
N THR A 180 6.89 7.96 10.54
CA THR A 180 5.71 8.81 10.34
C THR A 180 5.56 9.19 8.87
N VAL A 181 4.38 8.91 8.30
CA VAL A 181 4.01 9.34 6.95
C VAL A 181 2.64 10.00 6.95
N SER A 182 2.47 11.00 6.11
CA SER A 182 1.20 11.72 5.93
C SER A 182 0.95 12.00 4.46
N TYR A 183 -0.29 11.78 3.99
CA TYR A 183 -0.69 12.01 2.61
C TYR A 183 -2.21 12.22 2.45
#